data_AF-Q2N6P6-F1
#
_entry.id   AF-Q2N6P6-F1
#
_cell.length_a   1.000
_cell.length_b   1.000
_cell.length_c   1.000
_cell.angle_alpha   90.00
_cell.angle_beta   90.00
_cell.angle_gamma   90.00
#
_symmetry.space_group_name_H-M   'P 1'
#
loop_
_entity.id
_entity.type
_entity.pdbx_description
1 polymer ?
#
loop_
_entity_poly.entity_id
_entity_poly.type
_entity_poly.pdbx_seq_one_letter_code
_entity_poly.pdbx_strand_id
1 'polypeptide(L)'
;MIATSIASAVALLVALQQASDKVEAVYSDEDWTLDYPFVIEPYVGEYYDCLRAGSYTIGEGRTFAAQYREDDLPRCADKGVRLEAEANAVLAGRDSSDAMTPQDVAALFDQIRALHVARGASIDSATRARLVTEPEYRQVRRQAAVASEDTARCVARIDALSQERSAFMADNSDRIEAVHAQDSYSEDDQRELFAYQRQLQRFNSLIVIEQRRCAAAGQRELADFDNAQD
;
A
#
# COMPACT_ATOMS: atom_id res chain seq x y z
N MET A 1 -47.54 -20.90 -20.51
CA MET A 1 -46.38 -20.33 -21.24
C MET A 1 -45.82 -19.20 -20.37
N ILE A 2 -44.77 -19.46 -19.60
CA ILE A 2 -44.04 -18.42 -18.86
C ILE A 2 -42.57 -18.71 -19.13
N ALA A 3 -42.04 -18.10 -20.18
CA ALA A 3 -40.67 -18.29 -20.62
C ALA A 3 -40.13 -16.95 -21.12
N THR A 4 -39.98 -15.98 -20.21
CA THR A 4 -39.34 -14.70 -20.52
C THR A 4 -39.05 -13.95 -19.22
N SER A 5 -37.91 -14.22 -18.56
CA SER A 5 -37.31 -13.28 -17.56
C SER A 5 -35.92 -13.67 -17.02
N ILE A 6 -35.16 -14.59 -17.66
CA ILE A 6 -33.81 -14.95 -17.16
C ILE A 6 -32.70 -14.24 -17.96
N ALA A 7 -32.98 -13.75 -19.18
CA ALA A 7 -31.97 -13.17 -20.06
C ALA A 7 -31.43 -11.79 -19.59
N SER A 8 -32.18 -11.02 -18.79
CA SER A 8 -31.79 -9.67 -18.39
C SER A 8 -30.83 -9.62 -17.19
N ALA A 9 -30.70 -10.70 -16.42
CA ALA A 9 -29.81 -10.72 -15.24
C ALA A 9 -28.34 -11.05 -15.61
N VAL A 10 -28.11 -11.79 -16.70
CA VAL A 10 -26.77 -12.22 -17.12
C VAL A 10 -25.99 -11.08 -17.80
N ALA A 11 -26.69 -10.18 -18.50
CA ALA A 11 -26.06 -9.04 -19.17
C ALA A 11 -25.42 -8.03 -18.20
N LEU A 12 -25.97 -7.88 -16.98
CA LEU A 12 -25.38 -6.99 -15.97
C LEU A 12 -24.08 -7.54 -15.38
N LEU A 13 -23.93 -8.87 -15.28
CA LEU A 13 -22.76 -9.52 -14.71
C LEU A 13 -21.53 -9.45 -15.64
N VAL A 14 -21.73 -9.41 -16.96
CA VAL A 14 -20.63 -9.29 -17.93
C VAL A 14 -20.10 -7.85 -18.00
N ALA A 15 -20.96 -6.84 -17.81
CA ALA A 15 -20.56 -5.44 -17.78
C ALA A 15 -19.68 -5.08 -16.56
N LEU A 16 -19.89 -5.74 -15.41
CA LEU A 16 -19.03 -5.56 -14.23
C LEU A 16 -17.68 -6.26 -14.33
N GLN A 17 -17.54 -7.29 -15.18
CA GLN A 17 -16.26 -7.97 -15.38
C GLN A 17 -15.30 -7.21 -16.30
N GLN A 18 -15.80 -6.23 -17.08
CA GLN A 18 -14.97 -5.40 -17.96
C GLN A 18 -14.54 -4.07 -17.33
N ALA A 19 -15.01 -3.73 -16.13
CA ALA A 19 -14.54 -2.56 -15.37
C ALA A 19 -13.39 -2.89 -14.40
N SER A 20 -12.78 -4.08 -14.53
CA SER A 20 -11.50 -4.37 -13.91
C SER A 20 -10.37 -3.98 -14.86
N ASP A 21 -10.37 -2.73 -15.33
CA ASP A 21 -9.11 -2.09 -15.63
C ASP A 21 -8.31 -2.18 -14.33
N LYS A 22 -7.27 -3.01 -14.33
CA LYS A 22 -6.28 -2.97 -13.27
C LYS A 22 -5.93 -1.51 -13.08
N VAL A 23 -6.16 -0.99 -11.88
CA VAL A 23 -5.49 0.24 -11.43
C VAL A 23 -4.03 -0.15 -11.27
N GLU A 24 -3.33 -0.26 -12.39
CA GLU A 24 -1.88 -0.30 -12.42
C GLU A 24 -1.45 1.10 -12.00
N ALA A 25 -0.76 1.17 -10.85
CA ALA A 25 -0.03 2.35 -10.48
C ALA A 25 0.98 2.62 -11.61
N VAL A 26 0.70 3.63 -12.43
CA VAL A 26 1.63 4.13 -13.44
C VAL A 26 2.75 4.82 -12.67
N TYR A 27 3.84 4.09 -12.41
CA TYR A 27 5.10 4.69 -12.02
C TYR A 27 5.72 5.25 -13.30
N SER A 28 5.96 6.55 -13.37
CA SER A 28 6.72 7.13 -14.48
C SER A 28 8.14 6.52 -14.46
N ASP A 29 8.70 6.26 -15.64
CA ASP A 29 10.10 5.83 -15.85
C ASP A 29 11.13 6.92 -15.45
N GLU A 30 10.73 7.90 -14.65
CA GLU A 30 11.61 8.95 -14.15
C GLU A 30 12.50 8.33 -13.07
N ASP A 31 13.81 8.30 -13.30
CA ASP A 31 14.78 7.96 -12.27
C ASP A 31 14.61 8.97 -11.12
N TRP A 32 14.06 8.50 -10.00
CA TRP A 32 13.86 9.29 -8.78
C TRP A 32 15.16 9.57 -8.02
N THR A 33 16.27 9.10 -8.57
CA THR A 33 17.61 9.17 -7.99
C THR A 33 18.39 10.25 -8.71
N LEU A 34 19.03 11.14 -7.93
CA LEU A 34 19.94 12.15 -8.44
C LEU A 34 21.36 11.75 -8.06
N ASP A 35 22.22 11.63 -9.06
CA ASP A 35 23.65 11.39 -8.85
C ASP A 35 24.40 12.72 -8.82
N TYR A 36 25.09 12.97 -7.71
CA TYR A 36 25.93 14.15 -7.56
C TYR A 36 27.09 13.90 -6.59
N PRO A 37 28.18 14.68 -6.70
CA PRO A 37 29.30 14.57 -5.77
C PRO A 37 28.86 14.81 -4.33
N PHE A 38 29.30 13.94 -3.42
CA PHE A 38 29.00 14.05 -1.98
C PHE A 38 29.30 15.45 -1.39
N VAL A 39 30.31 16.16 -1.93
CA VAL A 39 30.69 17.49 -1.44
C VAL A 39 29.57 18.54 -1.60
N ILE A 40 28.68 18.39 -2.59
CA ILE A 40 27.57 19.33 -2.77
C ILE A 40 26.25 18.87 -2.13
N GLU A 41 26.25 17.71 -1.45
CA GLU A 41 25.09 17.19 -0.72
C GLU A 41 24.45 18.21 0.23
N PRO A 42 25.21 18.99 1.04
CA PRO A 42 24.59 19.96 1.94
C PRO A 42 23.74 21.01 1.23
N TYR A 43 24.16 21.47 0.05
CA TYR A 43 23.44 22.47 -0.74
C TYR A 43 22.18 21.89 -1.38
N VAL A 44 22.26 20.65 -1.89
CA VAL A 44 21.12 19.91 -2.42
C VAL A 44 20.10 19.63 -1.31
N GLY A 45 20.56 19.16 -0.15
CA GLY A 45 19.72 18.90 1.02
C GLY A 45 18.99 20.16 1.51
N GLU A 46 19.72 21.27 1.64
CA GLU A 46 19.12 22.53 2.09
C GLU A 46 18.08 23.09 1.10
N TYR A 47 18.27 22.83 -0.21
CA TYR A 47 17.27 23.20 -1.21
C TYR A 47 16.02 22.33 -1.11
N TYR A 48 16.17 21.01 -0.94
CA TYR A 48 15.05 20.10 -0.67
C TYR A 48 14.26 20.48 0.58
N ASP A 49 14.94 20.89 1.66
CA ASP A 49 14.29 21.32 2.89
C ASP A 49 13.43 22.56 2.66
N CYS A 50 13.91 23.52 1.86
CA CYS A 50 13.10 24.66 1.46
C CYS A 50 11.82 24.23 0.73
N LEU A 51 11.97 23.36 -0.26
CA LEU A 51 10.86 22.88 -1.09
C LEU A 51 9.83 22.10 -0.25
N ARG A 52 10.26 21.35 0.76
CA ARG A 52 9.38 20.55 1.62
C ARG A 52 8.72 21.31 2.76
N ALA A 53 9.19 22.51 3.09
CA ALA A 53 8.67 23.33 4.19
C ALA A 53 7.27 23.93 3.93
N GLY A 54 6.70 23.74 2.74
CA GLY A 54 5.36 24.22 2.38
C GLY A 54 4.26 23.59 3.23
N SER A 55 3.18 24.34 3.43
CA SER A 55 1.92 23.84 4.01
C SER A 55 0.86 23.80 2.91
N TYR A 56 0.24 22.64 2.70
CA TYR A 56 -0.61 22.40 1.54
C TYR A 56 -2.08 22.27 1.93
N THR A 57 -2.95 22.90 1.14
CA THR A 57 -4.40 22.77 1.27
C THR A 57 -4.91 21.82 0.21
N ILE A 58 -5.67 20.80 0.62
CA ILE A 58 -6.23 19.78 -0.27
C ILE A 58 -7.74 19.96 -0.33
N GLY A 59 -8.25 20.28 -1.52
CA GLY A 59 -9.65 20.63 -1.75
C GLY A 59 -9.80 21.77 -2.77
N GLU A 60 -11.04 22.06 -3.19
CA GLU A 60 -11.39 23.21 -4.04
C GLU A 60 -10.62 23.31 -5.37
N GLY A 61 -10.20 22.17 -5.93
CA GLY A 61 -9.47 22.12 -7.20
C GLY A 61 -7.97 22.43 -7.08
N ARG A 62 -7.44 22.64 -5.87
CA ARG A 62 -6.00 22.77 -5.62
C ARG A 62 -5.36 21.40 -5.53
N THR A 63 -4.26 21.22 -6.25
CA THR A 63 -3.48 19.97 -6.29
C THR A 63 -2.09 20.20 -5.70
N PHE A 64 -1.41 19.14 -5.26
CA PHE A 64 -0.03 19.21 -4.79
C PHE A 64 0.91 19.68 -5.91
N ALA A 65 0.77 19.15 -7.12
CA ALA A 65 1.59 19.59 -8.27
C ALA A 65 1.43 21.09 -8.56
N ALA A 66 0.21 21.62 -8.44
CA ALA A 66 -0.05 23.05 -8.61
C ALA A 66 0.60 23.87 -7.50
N GLN A 67 0.39 23.51 -6.23
CA GLN A 67 0.98 24.20 -5.08
C GLN A 67 2.51 24.13 -5.10
N TYR A 68 3.10 23.00 -5.48
CA TYR A 68 4.54 22.88 -5.62
C TYR A 68 5.08 23.82 -6.70
N ARG A 69 4.40 23.92 -7.85
CA ARG A 69 4.81 24.80 -8.95
C ARG A 69 4.58 26.28 -8.65
N GLU A 70 3.45 26.62 -8.05
CA GLU A 70 2.96 28.00 -7.91
C GLU A 70 3.40 28.65 -6.59
N ASP A 71 3.58 27.85 -5.54
CA ASP A 71 3.90 28.34 -4.20
C ASP A 71 5.36 28.00 -3.81
N ASP A 72 5.77 26.72 -3.90
CA ASP A 72 7.10 26.30 -3.41
C ASP A 72 8.24 26.77 -4.30
N LEU A 73 8.14 26.55 -5.62
CA LEU A 73 9.21 26.94 -6.54
C LEU A 73 9.51 28.45 -6.47
N PRO A 74 8.51 29.36 -6.50
CA PRO A 74 8.78 30.79 -6.37
C PRO A 74 9.31 31.17 -4.99
N ARG A 75 8.76 30.60 -3.91
CA ARG A 75 9.21 30.85 -2.53
C ARG A 75 10.68 30.44 -2.33
N CYS A 76 11.13 29.39 -2.99
CA CYS A 76 12.49 28.86 -2.86
C CYS A 76 13.44 29.32 -3.98
N ALA A 77 13.01 30.17 -4.92
CA ALA A 77 13.81 30.55 -6.09
C ALA A 77 15.16 31.19 -5.71
N ASP A 78 15.13 32.24 -4.88
CA ASP A 78 16.35 32.95 -4.46
C ASP A 78 17.30 32.04 -3.68
N LYS A 79 16.75 31.14 -2.86
CA LYS A 79 17.52 30.16 -2.11
C LYS A 79 18.16 29.12 -3.02
N GLY A 80 17.45 28.68 -4.06
CA GLY A 80 18.00 27.79 -5.09
C GLY A 80 19.18 28.43 -5.82
N VAL A 81 19.03 29.65 -6.31
CA VAL A 81 20.11 30.40 -6.99
C VAL A 81 21.35 30.55 -6.11
N ARG A 82 21.15 30.88 -4.82
CA ARG A 82 22.26 31.00 -3.88
C ARG A 82 22.99 29.67 -3.67
N LEU A 83 22.24 28.59 -3.40
CA LEU A 83 22.81 27.27 -3.12
C LEU A 83 23.51 26.68 -4.35
N GLU A 84 23.00 26.94 -5.55
CA GLU A 84 23.66 26.59 -6.81
C GLU A 84 25.02 27.29 -6.95
N ALA A 85 25.09 28.59 -6.66
CA ALA A 85 26.33 29.35 -6.72
C ALA A 85 27.35 28.89 -5.66
N GLU A 86 26.89 28.55 -4.45
CA GLU A 86 27.74 28.03 -3.38
C GLU A 86 28.27 26.62 -3.71
N ALA A 87 27.44 25.74 -4.26
CA ALA A 87 27.85 24.43 -4.75
C ALA A 87 28.94 24.55 -5.83
N ASN A 88 28.76 25.46 -6.79
CA ASN A 88 29.74 25.76 -7.83
C ASN A 88 31.07 26.29 -7.26
N ALA A 89 31.02 27.17 -6.26
CA ALA A 89 32.22 27.71 -5.62
C ALA A 89 33.03 26.61 -4.91
N VAL A 90 32.35 25.64 -4.27
CA VAL A 90 33.01 24.51 -3.62
C VAL A 90 33.63 23.54 -4.62
N LEU A 91 32.95 23.29 -5.74
CA LEU A 91 33.49 22.44 -6.81
C LEU A 91 34.70 23.08 -7.50
N ALA A 92 34.68 24.39 -7.72
CA ALA A 92 35.79 25.13 -8.35
C ALA A 92 37.09 25.09 -7.52
N GLY A 93 37.00 24.90 -6.21
CA GLY A 93 38.16 24.79 -5.31
C GLY A 93 38.85 23.42 -5.33
N ARG A 94 38.41 22.47 -6.18
CA ARG A 94 38.90 21.09 -6.20
C ARG A 94 39.51 20.73 -7.57
N ASP A 95 40.76 20.29 -7.55
CA ASP A 95 41.42 19.65 -8.69
C ASP A 95 40.91 18.21 -8.83
N SER A 96 39.78 18.01 -9.49
CA SER A 96 39.27 16.68 -9.83
C SER A 96 38.84 16.63 -11.29
N SER A 97 39.28 15.58 -12.00
CA SER A 97 38.86 15.25 -13.37
C SER A 97 37.40 14.80 -13.47
N ASP A 98 36.76 14.48 -12.33
CA ASP A 98 35.35 14.08 -12.21
C ASP A 98 34.48 15.21 -11.67
N ALA A 99 34.95 16.46 -11.76
CA ALA A 99 34.23 17.62 -11.27
C ALA A 99 33.03 17.93 -12.18
N MET A 100 31.84 17.84 -11.57
CA MET A 100 30.58 18.32 -12.13
C MET A 100 30.75 19.79 -12.57
N THR A 101 30.42 20.09 -13.83
CA THR A 101 30.61 21.44 -14.38
C THR A 101 29.52 22.39 -13.87
N PRO A 102 29.68 23.72 -13.97
CA PRO A 102 28.61 24.64 -13.58
C PRO A 102 27.30 24.43 -14.32
N GLN A 103 27.37 23.97 -15.57
CA GLN A 103 26.19 23.60 -16.35
C GLN A 103 25.50 22.35 -15.79
N ASP A 104 26.28 21.36 -15.34
CA ASP A 104 25.74 20.15 -14.72
C ASP A 104 25.09 20.47 -13.36
N VAL A 105 25.68 21.38 -12.58
CA VAL A 105 25.09 21.85 -11.32
C VAL A 105 23.77 22.58 -11.57
N ALA A 106 23.71 23.47 -12.57
CA ALA A 106 22.44 24.11 -12.95
C ALA A 106 21.39 23.06 -13.37
N ALA A 107 21.78 22.09 -14.20
CA ALA A 107 20.89 21.00 -14.62
C ALA A 107 20.40 20.15 -13.43
N LEU A 108 21.24 19.91 -12.44
CA LEU A 108 20.88 19.22 -11.20
C LEU A 108 19.80 19.99 -10.43
N PHE A 109 19.97 21.30 -10.22
CA PHE A 109 18.98 22.11 -9.52
C PHE A 109 17.66 22.22 -10.32
N ASP A 110 17.73 22.23 -11.65
CA ASP A 110 16.55 22.17 -12.53
C ASP A 110 15.82 20.82 -12.38
N GLN A 111 16.56 19.72 -12.33
CA GLN A 111 16.02 18.38 -12.13
C GLN A 111 15.37 18.23 -10.76
N ILE A 112 15.95 18.81 -9.70
CA ILE A 112 15.32 18.84 -8.36
C ILE A 112 13.94 19.51 -8.42
N ARG A 113 13.82 20.65 -9.12
CA ARG A 113 12.54 21.35 -9.27
C ARG A 113 11.51 20.51 -10.04
N ALA A 114 11.95 19.88 -11.13
CA ALA A 114 11.09 19.00 -11.92
C ALA A 114 10.59 17.81 -11.10
N LEU A 115 11.50 17.13 -10.38
CA LEU A 115 11.17 15.99 -9.52
C LEU A 115 10.24 16.38 -8.36
N HIS A 116 10.39 17.57 -7.78
CA HIS A 116 9.48 18.07 -6.75
C HIS A 116 8.05 18.12 -7.31
N VAL A 117 7.85 18.79 -8.44
CA VAL A 117 6.53 18.91 -9.10
C VAL A 117 5.98 17.54 -9.53
N ALA A 118 6.81 16.67 -10.10
CA ALA A 118 6.42 15.31 -10.49
C ALA A 118 5.95 14.49 -9.29
N ARG A 119 6.63 14.61 -8.14
CA ARG A 119 6.19 13.99 -6.88
C ARG A 119 4.84 14.52 -6.43
N GLY A 120 4.58 15.82 -6.58
CA GLY A 120 3.25 16.41 -6.36
C GLY A 120 2.18 15.76 -7.24
N ALA A 121 2.46 15.57 -8.53
CA ALA A 121 1.54 14.93 -9.47
C ALA A 121 1.28 13.45 -9.13
N SER A 122 2.30 12.74 -8.65
CA SER A 122 2.16 11.36 -8.16
C SER A 122 1.24 11.29 -6.94
N ILE A 123 1.40 12.21 -5.97
CA ILE A 123 0.52 12.31 -4.80
C ILE A 123 -0.92 12.67 -5.24
N ASP A 124 -1.08 13.58 -6.20
CA ASP A 124 -2.38 13.94 -6.76
C ASP A 124 -3.09 12.73 -7.39
N SER A 125 -2.35 11.93 -8.16
CA SER A 125 -2.86 10.70 -8.78
C SER A 125 -3.29 9.68 -7.72
N ALA A 126 -2.45 9.43 -6.71
CA ALA A 126 -2.77 8.52 -5.61
C ALA A 126 -3.99 8.99 -4.80
N THR A 127 -4.09 10.29 -4.55
CA THR A 127 -5.23 10.89 -3.82
C THR A 127 -6.51 10.77 -4.63
N ARG A 128 -6.46 11.04 -5.94
CA ARG A 128 -7.61 10.87 -6.83
C ARG A 128 -8.05 9.42 -6.92
N ALA A 129 -7.12 8.48 -7.06
CA ALA A 129 -7.42 7.05 -7.10
C ALA A 129 -8.14 6.59 -5.81
N ARG A 130 -7.72 7.09 -4.64
CA ARG A 130 -8.41 6.85 -3.37
C ARG A 130 -9.82 7.45 -3.35
N LEU A 131 -9.98 8.70 -3.79
CA LEU A 131 -11.30 9.36 -3.79
C LEU A 131 -12.29 8.76 -4.79
N VAL A 132 -11.82 8.23 -5.91
CA VAL A 132 -12.65 7.54 -6.92
C VAL A 132 -13.09 6.15 -6.44
N THR A 133 -12.22 5.44 -5.71
CA THR A 133 -12.53 4.10 -5.17
C THR A 133 -13.33 4.15 -3.86
N GLU A 134 -13.38 5.29 -3.16
CA GLU A 134 -14.11 5.46 -1.89
C GLU A 134 -15.65 5.25 -2.01
N PRO A 135 -16.37 5.77 -3.02
CA PRO A 135 -17.79 5.44 -3.24
C PRO A 135 -18.05 3.96 -3.52
N GLU A 136 -17.18 3.31 -4.29
CA GLU A 136 -17.25 1.88 -4.61
C GLU A 136 -16.98 1.04 -3.35
N TYR A 137 -15.96 1.40 -2.58
CA TYR A 137 -15.64 0.79 -1.28
C TYR A 137 -16.80 0.96 -0.28
N ARG A 138 -17.42 2.14 -0.22
CA ARG A 138 -18.62 2.40 0.60
C ARG A 138 -19.84 1.64 0.08
N GLN A 139 -19.97 1.42 -1.22
CA GLN A 139 -21.05 0.63 -1.80
C GLN A 139 -20.89 -0.86 -1.50
N VAL A 140 -19.67 -1.40 -1.61
CA VAL A 140 -19.32 -2.76 -1.18
C VAL A 140 -19.60 -2.93 0.31
N ARG A 141 -19.21 -1.96 1.16
CA ARG A 141 -19.55 -1.95 2.60
C ARG A 141 -21.05 -1.90 2.87
N ARG A 142 -21.82 -1.15 2.10
CA ARG A 142 -23.29 -1.07 2.25
C ARG A 142 -23.99 -2.35 1.79
N GLN A 143 -23.56 -2.94 0.67
CA GLN A 143 -24.08 -4.21 0.18
C GLN A 143 -23.75 -5.36 1.16
N ALA A 144 -22.57 -5.31 1.78
CA ALA A 144 -22.18 -6.17 2.88
C ALA A 144 -23.08 -6.03 4.13
N ALA A 145 -23.54 -4.81 4.46
CA ALA A 145 -24.38 -4.56 5.63
C ALA A 145 -25.85 -5.01 5.45
N VAL A 146 -26.36 -5.10 4.21
CA VAL A 146 -27.73 -5.53 3.90
C VAL A 146 -27.91 -7.06 3.98
N ALA A 147 -26.82 -7.85 3.97
CA ALA A 147 -26.82 -9.30 4.15
C ALA A 147 -26.89 -9.76 5.63
N SER A 148 -27.60 -9.02 6.49
CA SER A 148 -27.44 -9.08 7.96
C SER A 148 -28.16 -10.21 8.70
N GLU A 149 -29.13 -10.92 8.11
CA GLU A 149 -29.67 -12.16 8.73
C GLU A 149 -28.72 -13.37 8.59
N ASP A 150 -27.83 -13.37 7.59
CA ASP A 150 -26.76 -14.38 7.44
C ASP A 150 -25.48 -14.04 8.22
N THR A 151 -25.38 -12.82 8.77
CA THR A 151 -24.19 -12.35 9.49
C THR A 151 -24.02 -13.04 10.85
N ALA A 152 -25.09 -13.17 11.64
CA ALA A 152 -25.03 -13.85 12.95
C ALA A 152 -24.69 -15.34 12.80
N ARG A 153 -25.26 -16.00 11.77
CA ARG A 153 -24.96 -17.40 11.44
C ARG A 153 -23.51 -17.58 11.03
N CYS A 154 -22.98 -16.64 10.26
CA CYS A 154 -21.60 -16.70 9.81
C CYS A 154 -20.59 -16.44 10.92
N VAL A 155 -20.82 -15.43 11.78
CA VAL A 155 -19.98 -15.18 12.96
C VAL A 155 -19.96 -16.43 13.85
N ALA A 156 -21.13 -17.03 14.13
CA ALA A 156 -21.20 -18.27 14.88
C ALA A 156 -20.43 -19.43 14.21
N ARG A 157 -20.39 -19.47 12.86
CA ARG A 157 -19.64 -20.50 12.12
C ARG A 157 -18.12 -20.28 12.19
N ILE A 158 -17.66 -19.04 12.11
CA ILE A 158 -16.24 -18.68 12.27
C ILE A 158 -15.78 -19.00 13.70
N ASP A 159 -16.59 -18.65 14.70
CA ASP A 159 -16.29 -18.96 16.10
C ASP A 159 -16.21 -20.48 16.34
N ALA A 160 -17.15 -21.24 15.78
CA ALA A 160 -17.12 -22.70 15.86
C ALA A 160 -15.88 -23.30 15.20
N LEU A 161 -15.52 -22.85 13.99
CA LEU A 161 -14.31 -23.34 13.30
C LEU A 161 -13.01 -22.96 14.04
N SER A 162 -12.99 -21.79 14.68
CA SER A 162 -11.84 -21.35 15.47
C SER A 162 -11.70 -22.17 16.75
N GLN A 163 -12.81 -22.49 17.41
CA GLN A 163 -12.83 -23.39 18.58
C GLN A 163 -12.42 -24.82 18.19
N GLU A 164 -12.95 -25.35 17.08
CA GLU A 164 -12.55 -26.67 16.56
C GLU A 164 -11.05 -26.74 16.25
N ARG A 165 -10.49 -25.68 15.65
CA ARG A 165 -9.04 -25.58 15.39
C ARG A 165 -8.23 -25.56 16.68
N SER A 166 -8.62 -24.74 17.66
CA SER A 166 -7.91 -24.64 18.94
C SER A 166 -7.99 -25.95 19.74
N ALA A 167 -9.15 -26.61 19.76
CA ALA A 167 -9.30 -27.93 20.37
C ALA A 167 -8.42 -28.97 19.67
N PHE A 168 -8.39 -28.99 18.34
CA PHE A 168 -7.51 -29.86 17.59
C PHE A 168 -6.03 -29.60 17.91
N MET A 169 -5.60 -28.34 18.04
CA MET A 169 -4.22 -28.03 18.44
C MET A 169 -3.93 -28.53 19.86
N ALA A 170 -4.83 -28.30 20.81
CA ALA A 170 -4.66 -28.74 22.19
C ALA A 170 -4.59 -30.28 22.30
N ASP A 171 -5.49 -30.99 21.63
CA ASP A 171 -5.55 -32.46 21.62
C ASP A 171 -4.30 -33.11 20.98
N ASN A 172 -3.52 -32.33 20.22
CA ASN A 172 -2.35 -32.80 19.50
C ASN A 172 -1.03 -32.19 19.98
N SER A 173 -1.04 -31.23 20.92
CA SER A 173 0.15 -30.46 21.33
C SER A 173 1.26 -31.38 21.83
N ASP A 174 0.99 -32.19 22.85
CA ASP A 174 1.96 -33.10 23.47
C ASP A 174 2.58 -34.06 22.44
N ARG A 175 1.76 -34.52 21.49
CA ARG A 175 2.17 -35.47 20.45
C ARG A 175 3.09 -34.83 19.42
N ILE A 176 2.76 -33.62 18.97
CA ILE A 176 3.58 -32.88 18.00
C ILE A 176 4.87 -32.35 18.65
N GLU A 177 4.81 -31.94 19.93
CA GLU A 177 5.99 -31.58 20.72
C GLU A 177 6.94 -32.78 20.88
N ALA A 178 6.40 -33.97 21.16
CA ALA A 178 7.18 -35.20 21.25
C ALA A 178 7.88 -35.55 19.93
N VAL A 179 7.24 -35.33 18.78
CA VAL A 179 7.87 -35.50 17.46
C VAL A 179 9.00 -34.47 17.26
N HIS A 180 8.77 -33.20 17.58
CA HIS A 180 9.77 -32.14 17.44
C HIS A 180 10.95 -32.25 18.41
N ALA A 181 10.80 -32.98 19.52
CA ALA A 181 11.88 -33.23 20.47
C ALA A 181 12.87 -34.32 20.00
N GLN A 182 12.61 -35.00 18.89
CA GLN A 182 13.49 -36.03 18.34
C GLN A 182 14.61 -35.43 17.48
N ASP A 183 15.81 -36.02 17.55
CA ASP A 183 16.97 -35.59 16.74
C ASP A 183 16.82 -35.89 15.24
N SER A 184 15.90 -36.79 14.87
CA SER A 184 15.57 -37.14 13.48
C SER A 184 14.17 -37.72 13.40
N TYR A 185 13.46 -37.47 12.29
CA TYR A 185 12.07 -37.89 12.11
C TYR A 185 11.99 -39.22 11.35
N SER A 186 11.32 -40.21 11.92
CA SER A 186 10.95 -41.44 11.22
C SER A 186 9.91 -41.15 10.12
N GLU A 187 9.67 -42.12 9.24
CA GLU A 187 8.59 -41.98 8.25
C GLU A 187 7.21 -41.85 8.90
N ASP A 188 6.99 -42.45 10.08
CA ASP A 188 5.74 -42.32 10.83
C ASP A 188 5.59 -40.90 11.39
N ASP A 189 6.67 -40.33 11.94
CA ASP A 189 6.69 -38.94 12.43
C ASP A 189 6.40 -37.94 11.28
N GLN A 190 6.98 -38.17 10.10
CA GLN A 190 6.72 -37.33 8.92
C GLN A 190 5.27 -37.44 8.45
N ARG A 191 4.69 -38.65 8.45
CA ARG A 191 3.27 -38.87 8.12
C ARG A 191 2.35 -38.15 9.12
N GLU A 192 2.70 -38.20 10.39
CA GLU A 192 1.96 -37.58 11.49
C GLU A 192 1.99 -36.05 11.42
N LEU A 193 3.18 -35.45 11.25
CA LEU A 193 3.34 -34.01 11.04
C LEU A 193 2.56 -33.53 9.81
N PHE A 194 2.60 -34.30 8.72
CA PHE A 194 1.89 -33.94 7.49
C PHE A 194 0.37 -34.01 7.66
N ALA A 195 -0.15 -35.02 8.38
CA ALA A 195 -1.56 -35.13 8.70
C ALA A 195 -2.04 -33.97 9.57
N TYR A 196 -1.26 -33.61 10.59
CA TYR A 196 -1.52 -32.47 11.47
C TYR A 196 -1.54 -31.15 10.69
N GLN A 197 -0.52 -30.87 9.89
CA GLN A 197 -0.43 -29.65 9.06
C GLN A 197 -1.59 -29.55 8.07
N ARG A 198 -1.95 -30.66 7.40
CA ARG A 198 -3.06 -30.68 6.44
C ARG A 198 -4.39 -30.34 7.11
N GLN A 199 -4.61 -30.86 8.32
CA GLN A 199 -5.84 -30.57 9.07
C GLN A 199 -5.89 -29.12 9.54
N LEU A 200 -4.77 -28.53 9.98
CA LEU A 200 -4.68 -27.09 10.28
C LEU A 200 -4.94 -26.22 9.04
N GLN A 201 -4.35 -26.57 7.90
CA GLN A 201 -4.59 -25.88 6.62
C GLN A 201 -6.06 -25.94 6.21
N ARG A 202 -6.73 -27.07 6.45
CA ARG A 202 -8.17 -27.22 6.21
C ARG A 202 -8.98 -26.27 7.09
N PHE A 203 -8.70 -26.18 8.39
CA PHE A 203 -9.39 -25.24 9.27
C PHE A 203 -9.16 -23.79 8.83
N ASN A 204 -7.92 -23.40 8.54
CA ASN A 204 -7.60 -22.07 8.05
C ASN A 204 -8.32 -21.75 6.73
N SER A 205 -8.40 -22.71 5.80
CA SER A 205 -9.11 -22.53 4.54
C SER A 205 -10.62 -22.33 4.76
N LEU A 206 -11.24 -23.11 5.65
CA LEU A 206 -12.65 -22.97 5.98
C LEU A 206 -12.95 -21.63 6.66
N ILE A 207 -12.10 -21.20 7.61
CA ILE A 207 -12.22 -19.89 8.26
C ILE A 207 -12.12 -18.76 7.23
N VAL A 208 -11.14 -18.80 6.33
CA VAL A 208 -10.99 -17.78 5.27
C VAL A 208 -12.18 -17.78 4.29
N ILE A 209 -12.71 -18.95 3.94
CA ILE A 209 -13.91 -19.05 3.09
C ILE A 209 -15.11 -18.40 3.78
N GLU A 210 -15.31 -18.66 5.07
CA GLU A 210 -16.41 -18.05 5.84
C GLU A 210 -16.19 -16.55 6.08
N GLN A 211 -14.96 -16.10 6.37
CA GLN A 211 -14.61 -14.68 6.48
C GLN A 211 -14.86 -13.91 5.16
N ARG A 212 -14.52 -14.50 4.01
CA ARG A 212 -14.80 -13.90 2.68
C ARG A 212 -16.29 -13.78 2.38
N ARG A 213 -17.10 -14.67 2.95
CA ARG A 213 -18.56 -14.61 2.85
C ARG A 213 -19.15 -13.55 3.78
N CYS A 214 -18.37 -13.00 4.72
CA CYS A 214 -18.87 -12.24 5.86
C CYS A 214 -18.05 -10.98 6.14
N ALA A 215 -18.38 -9.92 5.41
CA ALA A 215 -17.74 -8.61 5.51
C ALA A 215 -17.82 -7.94 6.90
N ALA A 216 -18.72 -8.40 7.79
CA ALA A 216 -18.83 -7.91 9.17
C ALA A 216 -17.82 -8.56 10.14
N ALA A 217 -17.31 -9.76 9.85
CA ALA A 217 -16.35 -10.44 10.74
C ALA A 217 -14.98 -9.72 10.76
N GLY A 218 -14.54 -9.21 9.61
CA GLY A 218 -13.31 -8.40 9.53
C GLY A 218 -13.40 -7.05 10.27
N GLN A 219 -14.61 -6.51 10.50
CA GLN A 219 -14.78 -5.30 11.31
C GLN A 219 -14.69 -5.59 12.81
N ARG A 220 -15.03 -6.80 13.25
CA ARG A 220 -14.92 -7.21 14.65
C ARG A 220 -13.48 -7.53 15.03
N GLU A 221 -12.72 -8.20 14.16
CA GLU A 221 -11.26 -8.37 14.34
C GLU A 221 -10.52 -7.02 14.40
N LEU A 222 -10.92 -6.03 13.59
CA LEU A 222 -10.38 -4.67 13.67
C LEU A 222 -10.74 -4.00 15.00
N ALA A 223 -12.00 -4.12 15.45
CA ALA A 223 -12.43 -3.56 16.73
C ALA A 223 -11.75 -4.24 17.93
N ASP A 224 -11.57 -5.56 17.89
CA ASP A 224 -10.90 -6.32 18.96
C ASP A 224 -9.38 -6.04 18.97
N PHE A 225 -8.77 -5.78 17.80
CA PHE A 225 -7.38 -5.35 17.69
C PHE A 225 -7.17 -3.93 18.24
N ASP A 226 -8.06 -3.00 17.94
CA ASP A 226 -8.01 -1.63 18.46
C ASP A 226 -8.22 -1.61 19.98
N ASN A 227 -9.15 -2.42 20.52
CA ASN A 227 -9.39 -2.54 21.96
C ASN A 227 -8.28 -3.30 22.73
N ALA A 228 -7.42 -4.05 22.04
CA ALA A 228 -6.28 -4.75 22.66
C ALA A 228 -5.03 -3.87 22.78
N GLN A 229 -5.08 -2.64 22.25
CA GLN A 229 -3.99 -1.65 22.30
C GLN A 229 -4.19 -0.55 23.36
N ASP A 230 -5.36 -0.52 24.01
CA ASP A 230 -5.69 0.31 25.18
C ASP A 230 -5.53 -0.49 26.49
#